data_AF-A0ABD0JVM9-F1
#
_entry.id   AF-A0ABD0JVM9-F1
#
_cell.length_a   1.000
_cell.length_b   1.000
_cell.length_c   1.000
_cell.angle_alpha   90.00
_cell.angle_beta   90.00
_cell.angle_gamma   90.00
#
_symmetry.space_group_name_H-M   'P 1'
#
loop_
_entity.id
_entity.type
_entity.pdbx_description
1 polymer ?
#
loop_
_entity_poly.entity_id
_entity_poly.type
_entity_poly.pdbx_seq_one_letter_code
_entity_poly.pdbx_strand_id
1 'polypeptide(L)'
;MTDHVKLLSARERPDMELQNLVKVNVRLLDPTAAPLQVTVVSKDGWVSAEQVYKKVCDALGLKASSRSCFTLYERAANPICRYRSTDEIHVGSAELFLGKWCFSVSQEKDLMHQDQAATHLVFLQAQHDVQTGKFDLQEEDKQKLDECLEPGFTAEDQYILLCQKQPYYQCLRLPQCRLLQGISVSDCSLKTDSMLDVVVSKYGVKLVTDKPVIFTWYEVSKWVLNKEDTTVTLTYAPEDNAVHADVPLKTDQAELFLAGILEMIRLLQKEDKSGASFHADMITVSPDGSSVWENGLYNPSKASR
;
A
#
# COMPACT_ATOMS: atom_id res chain seq x y z
N MET A 1 11.35 -60.61 31.44
CA MET A 1 10.22 -60.22 32.29
C MET A 1 10.02 -58.72 32.11
N THR A 2 8.92 -58.39 31.44
CA THR A 2 8.18 -57.12 31.48
C THR A 2 8.91 -55.79 31.25
N ASP A 3 8.92 -55.41 29.96
CA ASP A 3 8.56 -54.08 29.50
C ASP A 3 7.21 -53.62 30.09
N HIS A 4 7.12 -52.35 30.52
CA HIS A 4 5.95 -51.46 30.40
C HIS A 4 6.17 -50.23 31.28
N VAL A 5 6.61 -49.10 30.70
CA VAL A 5 6.03 -47.75 30.88
C VAL A 5 6.67 -46.86 29.81
N LYS A 6 6.04 -46.74 28.64
CA LYS A 6 6.22 -45.64 27.68
C LYS A 6 5.14 -45.75 26.62
N LEU A 7 3.94 -45.31 26.94
CA LEU A 7 2.86 -45.05 25.99
C LEU A 7 1.73 -44.41 26.79
N LEU A 8 1.70 -43.08 26.84
CA LEU A 8 0.54 -42.21 27.09
C LEU A 8 1.03 -40.75 27.21
N SER A 9 1.32 -40.11 26.07
CA SER A 9 1.32 -38.64 25.99
C SER A 9 1.09 -38.07 24.58
N ALA A 10 0.66 -38.90 23.62
CA ALA A 10 0.55 -38.50 22.21
C ALA A 10 -0.91 -38.47 21.68
N ARG A 11 -1.93 -38.40 22.54
CA ARG A 11 -3.34 -38.53 22.11
C ARG A 11 -4.28 -37.33 22.35
N GLU A 12 -3.80 -36.20 22.85
CA GLU A 12 -4.68 -35.05 23.20
C GLU A 12 -4.47 -33.78 22.35
N ARG A 13 -3.67 -33.82 21.27
CA ARG A 13 -3.33 -32.60 20.50
C ARG A 13 -4.12 -32.29 19.20
N PRO A 14 -4.90 -33.18 18.56
CA PRO A 14 -5.65 -32.78 17.36
C PRO A 14 -6.92 -31.97 17.67
N ASP A 15 -7.53 -32.16 18.85
CA ASP A 15 -8.87 -31.62 19.14
C ASP A 15 -8.88 -30.14 19.57
N MET A 16 -7.79 -29.63 20.17
CA MET A 16 -7.71 -28.21 20.56
C MET A 16 -7.57 -27.26 19.36
N GLU A 17 -6.90 -27.66 18.28
CA GLU A 17 -6.72 -26.80 17.10
C GLU A 17 -8.01 -26.64 16.29
N LEU A 18 -8.88 -27.65 16.31
CA LEU A 18 -10.19 -27.60 15.65
C LEU A 18 -11.18 -26.67 16.38
N GLN A 19 -11.07 -26.51 17.70
CA GLN A 19 -11.93 -25.64 18.50
C GLN A 19 -11.66 -24.15 18.29
N ASN A 20 -10.51 -23.80 17.71
CA ASN A 20 -10.08 -22.42 17.49
C ASN A 20 -10.17 -21.97 16.02
N LEU A 21 -10.85 -22.74 15.17
CA LEU A 21 -11.05 -22.37 13.77
C LEU A 21 -12.12 -21.28 13.65
N VAL A 22 -11.76 -20.18 13.00
CA VAL A 22 -12.66 -19.07 12.72
C VAL A 22 -12.76 -18.83 11.22
N LYS A 23 -13.91 -18.32 10.79
CA LYS A 23 -14.15 -17.91 9.41
C LYS A 23 -13.85 -16.42 9.27
N VAL A 24 -12.99 -16.09 8.32
CA VAL A 24 -12.63 -14.72 7.97
C VAL A 24 -13.12 -14.44 6.55
N ASN A 25 -13.79 -13.32 6.37
CA ASN A 25 -14.29 -12.89 5.06
C ASN A 25 -13.34 -11.82 4.50
N VAL A 26 -12.90 -12.01 3.26
CA VAL A 26 -12.05 -11.07 2.54
C VAL A 26 -12.75 -10.66 1.25
N ARG A 27 -12.92 -9.36 1.05
CA ARG A 27 -13.56 -8.81 -0.15
C ARG A 27 -12.55 -8.63 -1.27
N LEU A 28 -13.06 -8.62 -2.50
CA LEU A 28 -12.38 -8.16 -3.70
C LEU A 28 -13.05 -6.85 -4.16
N LEU A 29 -12.47 -6.15 -5.15
CA LEU A 29 -13.09 -4.94 -5.73
C LEU A 29 -14.17 -5.25 -6.77
N ASP A 30 -14.57 -6.51 -6.89
CA ASP A 30 -15.76 -6.87 -7.64
C ASP A 30 -17.01 -6.55 -6.80
N PRO A 31 -17.82 -5.56 -7.18
CA PRO A 31 -19.02 -5.18 -6.42
C PRO A 31 -20.11 -6.25 -6.46
N THR A 32 -20.03 -7.20 -7.38
CA THR A 32 -21.01 -8.28 -7.57
C THR A 32 -20.59 -9.57 -6.86
N ALA A 33 -19.31 -9.73 -6.54
CA ALA A 33 -18.78 -10.92 -5.91
C ALA A 33 -19.14 -10.98 -4.41
N ALA A 34 -19.53 -12.18 -3.96
CA ALA A 34 -19.59 -12.46 -2.53
C ALA A 34 -18.17 -12.42 -1.91
N PRO A 35 -18.03 -12.01 -0.64
CA PRO A 35 -16.75 -12.07 0.05
C PRO A 35 -16.17 -13.50 0.05
N LEU A 36 -14.87 -13.62 -0.19
CA LEU A 36 -14.16 -14.88 -0.10
C LEU A 36 -14.02 -15.28 1.38
N GLN A 37 -14.55 -16.44 1.73
CA GLN A 37 -14.46 -16.97 3.09
C GLN A 37 -13.30 -17.95 3.21
N VAL A 38 -12.37 -17.67 4.13
CA VAL A 38 -11.27 -18.57 4.50
C VAL A 38 -11.38 -18.98 5.96
N THR A 39 -11.03 -20.23 6.25
CA THR A 39 -11.01 -20.74 7.63
C THR A 39 -9.58 -20.69 8.16
N VAL A 40 -9.32 -20.03 9.28
CA VAL A 40 -7.99 -19.84 9.87
C VAL A 40 -7.98 -20.20 11.35
N VAL A 41 -6.81 -20.37 11.94
CA VAL A 41 -6.67 -20.68 13.37
C VAL A 41 -6.59 -19.36 14.12
N SER A 42 -7.49 -19.18 15.09
CA SER A 42 -7.45 -18.05 16.01
C SER A 42 -6.70 -18.40 17.29
N LYS A 43 -6.04 -17.40 17.87
CA LYS A 43 -5.51 -17.43 19.24
C LYS A 43 -6.05 -16.21 19.96
N ASP A 44 -6.82 -16.43 21.02
CA ASP A 44 -7.37 -15.37 21.87
C ASP A 44 -8.14 -14.27 21.10
N GLY A 45 -8.86 -14.64 20.03
CA GLY A 45 -9.62 -13.70 19.20
C GLY A 45 -8.78 -12.99 18.12
N TRP A 46 -7.53 -13.38 17.92
CA TRP A 46 -6.64 -12.85 16.88
C TRP A 46 -6.27 -13.93 15.86
N VAL A 47 -5.99 -13.51 14.63
CA VAL A 47 -5.51 -14.39 13.54
C VAL A 47 -4.29 -13.76 12.87
N SER A 48 -3.37 -14.59 12.37
CA SER A 48 -2.21 -14.09 11.61
C SER A 48 -2.64 -13.58 10.24
N ALA A 49 -2.21 -12.36 9.89
CA ALA A 49 -2.43 -11.78 8.57
C ALA A 49 -1.80 -12.62 7.46
N GLU A 50 -0.60 -13.16 7.67
CA GLU A 50 0.06 -14.08 6.74
C GLU A 50 -0.79 -15.33 6.47
N GLN A 51 -1.38 -15.92 7.52
CA GLN A 51 -2.21 -17.12 7.36
C GLN A 51 -3.47 -16.81 6.55
N VAL A 52 -4.16 -15.70 6.84
CA VAL A 52 -5.33 -15.26 6.08
C VAL A 52 -4.95 -15.01 4.63
N TYR A 53 -3.91 -14.22 4.39
CA TYR A 53 -3.43 -13.84 3.07
C TYR A 53 -3.07 -15.07 2.23
N LYS A 54 -2.31 -16.02 2.80
CA LYS A 54 -1.93 -17.24 2.09
C LYS A 54 -3.15 -18.05 1.66
N LYS A 55 -4.13 -18.24 2.55
CA LYS A 55 -5.35 -18.99 2.22
C LYS A 55 -6.21 -18.29 1.17
N VAL A 56 -6.27 -16.96 1.21
CA VAL A 56 -6.95 -16.16 0.18
C VAL A 56 -6.26 -16.34 -1.17
N CYS A 57 -4.94 -16.21 -1.23
CA CYS A 57 -4.19 -16.41 -2.47
C CYS A 57 -4.35 -17.83 -3.03
N ASP A 58 -4.31 -18.84 -2.17
CA ASP A 58 -4.51 -20.23 -2.57
C ASP A 58 -5.92 -20.46 -3.12
N ALA A 59 -6.96 -19.90 -2.48
CA ALA A 59 -8.34 -20.03 -2.92
C ALA A 59 -8.64 -19.29 -4.24
N LEU A 60 -7.91 -18.21 -4.53
CA LEU A 60 -7.98 -17.49 -5.80
C LEU A 60 -7.11 -18.12 -6.90
N GLY A 61 -6.30 -19.14 -6.58
CA GLY A 61 -5.38 -19.75 -7.54
C GLY A 61 -4.19 -18.87 -7.92
N LEU A 62 -3.83 -17.89 -7.10
CA LEU A 62 -2.68 -17.01 -7.35
C LEU A 62 -1.36 -17.78 -7.29
N LYS A 63 -0.56 -17.63 -8.36
CA LYS A 63 0.79 -18.21 -8.43
C LYS A 63 1.69 -17.53 -7.41
N ALA A 64 2.63 -18.31 -6.86
CA ALA A 64 3.54 -17.83 -5.83
C ALA A 64 4.36 -16.60 -6.28
N SER A 65 4.75 -16.53 -7.55
CA SER A 65 5.46 -15.39 -8.16
C SER A 65 4.66 -14.09 -8.11
N SER A 66 3.33 -14.17 -8.25
CA SER A 66 2.44 -13.00 -8.31
C SER A 66 2.03 -12.48 -6.95
N ARG A 67 2.12 -13.29 -5.89
CA ARG A 67 1.65 -12.94 -4.54
C ARG A 67 2.24 -11.61 -4.06
N SER A 68 3.54 -11.40 -4.25
CA SER A 68 4.22 -10.17 -3.82
C SER A 68 3.63 -8.86 -4.39
N CYS A 69 2.78 -8.92 -5.42
CA CYS A 69 2.06 -7.80 -6.00
C CYS A 69 0.72 -7.49 -5.34
N PHE A 70 0.32 -8.23 -4.30
CA PHE A 70 -0.96 -8.09 -3.60
C PHE A 70 -0.77 -8.11 -2.09
N THR A 71 -1.74 -7.55 -1.37
CA THR A 71 -1.71 -7.46 0.08
C THR A 71 -3.13 -7.40 0.66
N LEU A 72 -3.25 -7.61 1.97
CA LEU A 72 -4.48 -7.38 2.70
C LEU A 72 -4.52 -5.94 3.20
N TYR A 73 -5.68 -5.31 3.07
CA TYR A 73 -5.99 -4.02 3.62
C TYR A 73 -7.12 -4.12 4.63
N GLU A 74 -7.14 -3.15 5.54
CA GLU A 74 -8.30 -2.85 6.36
C GLU A 74 -9.17 -1.79 5.67
N ARG A 75 -10.44 -2.13 5.45
CA ARG A 75 -11.48 -1.43 4.67
C ARG A 75 -11.25 -1.46 3.17
N ALA A 76 -12.31 -1.76 2.41
CA ALA A 76 -12.23 -1.87 0.95
C ALA A 76 -12.25 -0.50 0.25
N ALA A 77 -13.26 0.33 0.54
CA ALA A 77 -13.48 1.58 -0.21
C ALA A 77 -12.51 2.71 0.17
N ASN A 78 -12.04 2.75 1.42
CA ASN A 78 -11.02 3.70 1.87
C ASN A 78 -10.03 2.97 2.80
N PRO A 79 -9.01 2.30 2.23
CA PRO A 79 -8.04 1.53 3.01
C PRO A 79 -7.31 2.40 4.03
N ILE A 80 -7.32 2.03 5.30
CA ILE A 80 -6.65 2.80 6.37
C ILE A 80 -5.26 2.26 6.69
N CYS A 81 -5.06 0.96 6.52
CA CYS A 81 -3.77 0.30 6.74
C CYS A 81 -3.58 -0.89 5.80
N ARG A 82 -2.31 -1.26 5.62
CA ARG A 82 -1.89 -2.49 4.92
C ARG A 82 -1.34 -3.46 5.95
N TYR A 83 -1.86 -4.69 5.97
CA TYR A 83 -1.33 -5.74 6.83
C TYR A 83 -0.03 -6.33 6.27
N ARG A 84 0.99 -6.39 7.12
CA ARG A 84 2.24 -7.13 6.92
C ARG A 84 2.06 -8.59 7.33
N SER A 85 2.98 -9.45 6.90
CA SER A 85 2.96 -10.87 7.28
C SER A 85 3.03 -11.10 8.79
N THR A 86 3.71 -10.21 9.51
CA THR A 86 3.89 -10.26 10.96
C THR A 86 2.70 -9.70 11.75
N ASP A 87 1.71 -9.10 11.07
CA ASP A 87 0.61 -8.45 11.75
C ASP A 87 -0.46 -9.46 12.18
N GLU A 88 -1.21 -9.10 13.21
CA GLU A 88 -2.36 -9.86 13.71
C GLU A 88 -3.65 -9.08 13.44
N ILE A 89 -4.72 -9.82 13.13
CA ILE A 89 -6.04 -9.27 12.80
C ILE A 89 -7.02 -9.75 13.87
N HIS A 90 -7.74 -8.83 14.50
CA HIS A 90 -8.77 -9.19 15.46
C HIS A 90 -10.01 -9.72 14.74
N VAL A 91 -10.54 -10.84 15.23
CA VAL A 91 -11.71 -11.52 14.66
C VAL A 91 -12.94 -10.64 14.86
N GLY A 92 -13.48 -10.12 13.76
CA GLY A 92 -14.77 -9.39 13.74
C GLY A 92 -14.70 -7.86 13.76
N SER A 93 -13.51 -7.25 13.85
CA SER A 93 -13.38 -5.78 13.85
C SER A 93 -13.03 -5.19 12.47
N ALA A 94 -12.38 -5.97 11.60
CA ALA A 94 -11.84 -5.48 10.33
C ALA A 94 -12.63 -6.00 9.13
N GLU A 95 -13.05 -5.08 8.25
CA GLU A 95 -13.43 -5.43 6.88
C GLU A 95 -12.15 -5.64 6.07
N LEU A 96 -11.82 -6.90 5.76
CA LEU A 96 -10.60 -7.20 5.01
C LEU A 96 -10.83 -7.14 3.50
N PHE A 97 -9.83 -6.64 2.81
CA PHE A 97 -9.85 -6.48 1.36
C PHE A 97 -8.50 -6.93 0.77
N LEU A 98 -8.52 -7.70 -0.33
CA LEU A 98 -7.31 -8.06 -1.08
C LEU A 98 -7.16 -7.12 -2.28
N GLY A 99 -6.12 -6.30 -2.27
CA GLY A 99 -5.85 -5.35 -3.35
C GLY A 99 -4.44 -5.42 -3.89
N LYS A 100 -4.24 -4.76 -5.02
CA LYS A 100 -2.93 -4.59 -5.66
C LYS A 100 -2.01 -3.77 -4.75
N TRP A 101 -0.76 -4.22 -4.62
CA TRP A 101 0.38 -3.52 -4.02
C TRP A 101 1.61 -3.72 -4.90
N CYS A 102 1.50 -3.26 -6.14
CA CYS A 102 2.57 -3.25 -7.12
C CYS A 102 2.55 -1.90 -7.81
N PHE A 103 3.67 -1.20 -7.80
CA PHE A 103 3.80 0.11 -8.43
C PHE A 103 4.79 0.12 -9.60
N SER A 104 5.13 -1.08 -10.12
CA SER A 104 6.02 -1.27 -11.24
C SER A 104 5.27 -1.82 -12.45
N VAL A 105 5.25 -1.07 -13.56
CA VAL A 105 4.64 -1.51 -14.81
C VAL A 105 5.34 -2.75 -15.38
N SER A 106 6.66 -2.87 -15.23
CA SER A 106 7.38 -4.04 -15.72
C SER A 106 6.99 -5.29 -14.94
N GLN A 107 6.96 -5.22 -13.61
CA GLN A 107 6.54 -6.33 -12.75
C GLN A 107 5.08 -6.71 -13.00
N GLU A 108 4.20 -5.73 -13.18
CA GLU A 108 2.79 -5.98 -13.50
C GLU A 108 2.62 -6.65 -14.88
N LYS A 109 3.37 -6.21 -15.90
CA LYS A 109 3.35 -6.87 -17.21
C LYS A 109 3.78 -8.32 -17.11
N ASP A 110 4.89 -8.62 -16.42
CA ASP A 110 5.35 -10.00 -16.25
C ASP A 110 4.28 -10.88 -15.57
N LEU A 111 3.60 -10.32 -14.55
CA LEU A 111 2.48 -10.96 -13.86
C LEU A 111 1.31 -11.23 -14.81
N MET A 112 0.92 -10.25 -15.64
CA MET A 112 -0.21 -10.39 -16.55
C MET A 112 -0.03 -11.53 -17.56
N HIS A 113 1.20 -11.75 -18.03
CA HIS A 113 1.50 -12.84 -18.97
C HIS A 113 1.54 -14.22 -18.31
N GLN A 114 1.77 -14.27 -16.99
CA GLN A 114 2.08 -15.51 -16.29
C GLN A 114 0.93 -16.00 -15.42
N ASP A 115 0.01 -15.14 -14.98
CA ASP A 115 -0.99 -15.48 -13.97
C ASP A 115 -2.33 -14.77 -14.22
N GLN A 116 -3.26 -15.48 -14.87
CA GLN A 116 -4.58 -14.97 -15.21
C GLN A 116 -5.40 -14.55 -13.97
N ALA A 117 -5.26 -15.24 -12.84
CA ALA A 117 -5.96 -14.86 -11.61
C ALA A 117 -5.42 -13.51 -11.10
N ALA A 118 -4.11 -13.29 -11.20
CA ALA A 118 -3.50 -12.02 -10.86
C ALA A 118 -3.89 -10.91 -11.84
N THR A 119 -3.94 -11.20 -13.14
CA THR A 119 -4.46 -10.28 -14.17
C THR A 119 -5.86 -9.79 -13.81
N HIS A 120 -6.76 -10.73 -13.49
CA HIS A 120 -8.15 -10.40 -13.14
C HIS A 120 -8.22 -9.47 -11.92
N LEU A 121 -7.42 -9.70 -10.87
CA LEU A 121 -7.38 -8.81 -9.71
C LEU A 121 -6.83 -7.42 -10.04
N VAL A 122 -5.84 -7.31 -10.92
CA VAL A 122 -5.33 -6.01 -11.41
C VAL A 122 -6.40 -5.29 -12.23
N PHE A 123 -7.15 -6.02 -13.06
CA PHE A 123 -8.27 -5.48 -13.81
C PHE A 123 -9.36 -4.93 -12.90
N LEU A 124 -9.78 -5.68 -11.86
CA LEU A 124 -10.75 -5.19 -10.88
C LEU A 124 -10.29 -3.91 -10.17
N GLN A 125 -9.00 -3.83 -9.81
CA GLN A 125 -8.43 -2.61 -9.25
C GLN A 125 -8.46 -1.45 -10.25
N ALA A 126 -8.12 -1.70 -11.51
CA ALA A 126 -8.14 -0.67 -12.56
C ALA A 126 -9.57 -0.15 -12.80
N GLN A 127 -10.57 -1.03 -12.82
CA GLN A 127 -11.99 -0.62 -12.92
C GLN A 127 -12.41 0.24 -11.73
N HIS A 128 -12.04 -0.16 -10.51
CA HIS A 128 -12.34 0.61 -9.31
C HIS A 128 -11.69 2.00 -9.34
N ASP A 129 -10.42 2.08 -9.77
CA ASP A 129 -9.69 3.33 -9.91
C ASP A 129 -10.37 4.28 -10.94
N VAL A 130 -10.89 3.74 -12.04
CA VAL A 130 -11.69 4.50 -13.02
C VAL A 130 -13.00 4.99 -12.41
N GLN A 131 -13.76 4.10 -11.75
CA GLN A 131 -15.06 4.41 -11.15
C GLN A 131 -14.98 5.45 -10.03
N THR A 132 -13.89 5.45 -9.27
CA THR A 132 -13.66 6.40 -8.17
C THR A 132 -13.05 7.73 -8.63
N GLY A 133 -12.82 7.92 -9.94
CA GLY A 133 -12.26 9.15 -10.48
C GLY A 133 -10.79 9.36 -10.10
N LYS A 134 -10.03 8.26 -9.93
CA LYS A 134 -8.58 8.35 -9.70
C LYS A 134 -7.87 8.98 -10.90
N PHE A 135 -8.34 8.67 -12.11
CA PHE A 135 -7.78 9.15 -13.38
C PHE A 135 -8.63 10.28 -13.95
N ASP A 136 -7.96 11.30 -14.51
CA ASP A 136 -8.61 12.37 -15.28
C ASP A 136 -8.71 11.94 -16.75
N LEU A 137 -9.68 11.06 -17.02
CA LEU A 137 -9.86 10.44 -18.33
C LEU A 137 -10.53 11.41 -19.32
N GLN A 138 -9.94 11.53 -20.51
CA GLN A 138 -10.59 12.15 -21.66
C GLN A 138 -11.72 11.25 -22.18
N GLU A 139 -12.73 11.84 -22.82
CA GLU A 139 -13.89 11.09 -23.36
C GLU A 139 -13.48 9.97 -24.32
N GLU A 140 -12.47 10.19 -25.16
CA GLU A 140 -11.94 9.17 -26.07
C GLU A 140 -11.35 7.96 -25.34
N ASP A 141 -10.71 8.17 -24.18
CA ASP A 141 -10.14 7.08 -23.40
C ASP A 141 -11.23 6.36 -22.59
N LYS A 142 -12.27 7.06 -22.13
CA LYS A 142 -13.46 6.44 -21.53
C LYS A 142 -14.13 5.49 -22.52
N GLN A 143 -14.33 5.94 -23.76
CA GLN A 143 -14.93 5.11 -24.80
C GLN A 143 -14.11 3.82 -25.06
N LYS A 144 -12.79 3.92 -25.17
CA LYS A 144 -11.92 2.73 -25.35
C LYS A 144 -11.98 1.77 -24.16
N LEU A 145 -12.09 2.30 -22.94
CA LEU A 145 -12.27 1.49 -21.74
C LEU A 145 -13.63 0.79 -21.74
N ASP A 146 -14.70 1.47 -22.16
CA ASP A 146 -16.04 0.89 -22.27
C ASP A 146 -16.10 -0.22 -23.34
N GLU A 147 -15.41 -0.05 -24.48
CA GLU A 147 -15.27 -1.08 -25.52
C GLU A 147 -14.59 -2.36 -24.98
N CYS A 148 -13.70 -2.24 -24.00
CA CYS A 148 -13.07 -3.41 -23.36
C CYS A 148 -14.03 -4.16 -22.40
N LEU A 149 -15.17 -3.55 -22.05
CA LEU A 149 -16.19 -4.11 -21.16
C LEU A 149 -17.41 -4.63 -21.92
N GLU A 150 -17.34 -4.75 -23.25
CA GLU A 150 -18.45 -5.20 -24.08
C GLU A 150 -19.02 -6.56 -23.60
N PRO A 151 -20.36 -6.68 -23.46
CA PRO A 151 -20.98 -7.92 -23.01
C PRO A 151 -20.67 -9.10 -23.94
N GLY A 152 -19.94 -10.08 -23.43
CA GLY A 152 -19.59 -11.32 -24.15
C GLY A 152 -18.10 -11.57 -24.31
N PHE A 153 -17.26 -10.53 -24.22
CA PHE A 153 -15.81 -10.68 -24.19
C PHE A 153 -15.14 -9.50 -23.47
N THR A 154 -14.88 -9.65 -22.18
CA THR A 154 -14.13 -8.65 -21.41
C THR A 154 -12.64 -8.75 -21.74
N ALA A 155 -12.08 -7.67 -22.30
CA ALA A 155 -10.67 -7.58 -22.68
C ALA A 155 -9.82 -7.01 -21.53
N GLU A 156 -9.65 -7.79 -20.46
CA GLU A 156 -8.98 -7.35 -19.23
C GLU A 156 -7.58 -6.77 -19.46
N ASP A 157 -6.74 -7.47 -20.24
CA ASP A 157 -5.38 -7.04 -20.54
C ASP A 157 -5.35 -5.66 -21.22
N GLN A 158 -6.23 -5.46 -22.20
CA GLN A 158 -6.32 -4.20 -22.94
C GLN A 158 -6.82 -3.07 -22.04
N TYR A 159 -7.79 -3.34 -21.17
CA TYR A 159 -8.27 -2.39 -20.17
C TYR A 159 -7.13 -1.95 -19.25
N ILE A 160 -6.38 -2.91 -18.70
CA ILE A 160 -5.22 -2.62 -17.84
C ILE A 160 -4.18 -1.79 -18.59
N LEU A 161 -3.85 -2.14 -19.84
CA LEU A 161 -2.88 -1.40 -20.66
C LEU A 161 -3.32 0.04 -20.96
N LEU A 162 -4.62 0.31 -21.09
CA LEU A 162 -5.15 1.66 -21.23
C LEU A 162 -5.03 2.44 -19.92
N CYS A 163 -5.36 1.84 -18.78
CA CYS A 163 -5.20 2.46 -17.47
C CYS A 163 -3.71 2.74 -17.14
N GLN A 164 -2.79 1.85 -17.52
CA GLN A 164 -1.34 2.04 -17.31
C GLN A 164 -0.77 3.31 -17.97
N LYS A 165 -1.44 3.85 -18.99
CA LYS A 165 -1.05 5.10 -19.66
C LYS A 165 -1.48 6.35 -18.91
N GLN A 166 -2.41 6.21 -17.97
CA GLN A 166 -2.98 7.34 -17.27
C GLN A 166 -2.01 7.89 -16.21
N PRO A 167 -1.94 9.22 -16.03
CA PRO A 167 -1.28 9.80 -14.87
C PRO A 167 -1.80 9.15 -13.59
N TYR A 168 -0.93 8.99 -12.60
CA TYR A 168 -1.30 8.42 -11.28
C TYR A 168 -1.64 6.92 -11.27
N TYR A 169 -1.42 6.16 -12.35
CA TYR A 169 -1.64 4.71 -12.32
C TYR A 169 -0.77 4.00 -11.27
N GLN A 170 0.55 4.24 -11.29
CA GLN A 170 1.51 3.66 -10.33
C GLN A 170 1.74 4.55 -9.10
N CYS A 171 0.67 5.10 -8.54
CA CYS A 171 0.76 5.86 -7.30
C CYS A 171 -0.27 5.40 -6.27
N LEU A 172 0.01 5.75 -5.01
CA LEU A 172 -0.94 5.71 -3.92
C LEU A 172 -1.57 7.11 -3.79
N ARG A 173 -2.89 7.21 -3.91
CA ARG A 173 -3.65 8.45 -3.65
C ARG A 173 -4.33 8.35 -2.29
N LEU A 174 -4.15 9.37 -1.48
CA LEU A 174 -4.68 9.49 -0.12
C LEU A 174 -5.59 10.73 -0.11
N PRO A 175 -6.91 10.54 -0.16
CA PRO A 175 -7.83 11.67 -0.18
C PRO A 175 -7.89 12.38 1.18
N GLN A 176 -8.29 13.66 1.16
CA GLN A 176 -8.69 14.41 2.37
C GLN A 176 -7.62 14.47 3.47
N CYS A 177 -6.35 14.65 3.10
CA CYS A 177 -5.29 14.96 4.05
C CYS A 177 -5.38 16.42 4.50
N ARG A 178 -5.26 16.68 5.80
CA ARG A 178 -5.24 18.02 6.38
C ARG A 178 -3.81 18.48 6.60
N LEU A 179 -3.44 19.62 6.01
CA LEU A 179 -2.16 20.27 6.27
C LEU A 179 -2.21 20.99 7.63
N LEU A 180 -1.39 20.56 8.60
CA LEU A 180 -1.41 21.14 9.96
C LEU A 180 -0.62 22.44 10.09
N GLN A 181 0.21 22.76 9.10
CA GLN A 181 1.00 23.99 9.08
C GLN A 181 1.09 24.52 7.66
N GLY A 182 0.76 25.80 7.46
CA GLY A 182 0.88 26.45 6.17
C GLY A 182 2.30 26.37 5.62
N ILE A 183 2.40 26.15 4.31
CA ILE A 183 3.67 26.04 3.60
C ILE A 183 3.69 27.01 2.42
N SER A 184 4.87 27.52 2.10
CA SER A 184 5.12 28.30 0.90
C SER A 184 6.29 27.69 0.16
N VAL A 185 6.00 27.09 -0.99
CA VAL A 185 6.99 26.41 -1.83
C VAL A 185 6.84 26.94 -3.25
N SER A 186 7.88 27.58 -3.76
CA SER A 186 7.88 28.24 -5.07
C SER A 186 6.70 29.22 -5.20
N ASP A 187 5.87 29.10 -6.24
CA ASP A 187 4.71 29.96 -6.51
C ASP A 187 3.40 29.45 -5.86
N CYS A 188 3.50 28.49 -4.93
CA CYS A 188 2.36 27.90 -4.24
C CYS A 188 2.43 28.19 -2.74
N SER A 189 1.35 28.76 -2.20
CA SER A 189 1.20 28.99 -0.76
C SER A 189 -0.07 28.31 -0.30
N LEU A 190 0.09 27.32 0.58
CA LEU A 190 -0.99 26.58 1.19
C LEU A 190 -1.17 27.04 2.62
N LYS A 191 -2.42 27.22 3.02
CA LYS A 191 -2.76 27.70 4.37
C LYS A 191 -2.81 26.51 5.33
N THR A 192 -2.57 26.80 6.61
CA THR A 192 -2.92 25.86 7.67
C THR A 192 -4.37 25.41 7.51
N ASP A 193 -4.63 24.14 7.77
CA ASP A 193 -5.92 23.47 7.67
C ASP A 193 -6.48 23.31 6.26
N SER A 194 -5.69 23.56 5.21
CA SER A 194 -6.06 23.16 3.85
C SER A 194 -6.28 21.63 3.79
N MET A 195 -7.43 21.25 3.23
CA MET A 195 -7.77 19.86 2.89
C MET A 195 -7.37 19.60 1.45
N LEU A 196 -6.58 18.55 1.23
CA LEU A 196 -6.02 18.24 -0.09
C LEU A 196 -5.82 16.73 -0.25
N ASP A 197 -5.77 16.27 -1.49
CA ASP A 197 -5.36 14.91 -1.78
C ASP A 197 -3.83 14.84 -1.85
N VAL A 198 -3.27 13.75 -1.34
CA VAL A 198 -1.83 13.47 -1.40
C VAL A 198 -1.60 12.29 -2.34
N VAL A 199 -0.63 12.43 -3.23
CA VAL A 199 -0.21 11.38 -4.16
C VAL A 199 1.23 10.99 -3.89
N VAL A 200 1.45 9.73 -3.58
CA VAL A 200 2.78 9.14 -3.35
C VAL A 200 3.18 8.32 -4.56
N SER A 201 4.30 8.65 -5.18
CA SER A 201 4.79 7.97 -6.38
C SER A 201 6.32 7.84 -6.36
N LYS A 202 6.90 7.17 -7.35
CA LYS A 202 8.36 7.10 -7.51
C LYS A 202 9.04 8.46 -7.71
N TYR A 203 8.29 9.51 -8.03
CA TYR A 203 8.84 10.85 -8.22
C TYR A 203 8.90 11.67 -6.92
N GLY A 204 8.09 11.31 -5.93
CA GLY A 204 7.97 12.07 -4.69
C GLY A 204 6.56 12.00 -4.09
N VAL A 205 6.33 12.91 -3.15
CA VAL A 205 5.01 13.19 -2.58
C VAL A 205 4.46 14.46 -3.20
N LYS A 206 3.28 14.36 -3.81
CA LYS A 206 2.58 15.45 -4.47
C LYS A 206 1.36 15.87 -3.66
N LEU A 207 1.23 17.16 -3.39
CA LEU A 207 -0.01 17.75 -2.89
C LEU A 207 -0.85 18.19 -4.09
N VAL A 208 -2.07 17.66 -4.19
CA VAL A 208 -2.99 17.95 -5.29
C VAL A 208 -3.75 19.23 -4.98
N THR A 209 -3.43 20.27 -5.73
CA THR A 209 -4.01 21.62 -5.65
C THR A 209 -4.10 22.20 -7.06
N ASP A 210 -4.66 23.40 -7.23
CA ASP A 210 -4.71 24.09 -8.53
C ASP A 210 -3.31 24.27 -9.15
N LYS A 211 -2.31 24.48 -8.30
CA LYS A 211 -0.87 24.51 -8.66
C LYS A 211 -0.16 23.42 -7.86
N PRO A 212 -0.08 22.19 -8.38
CA PRO A 212 0.40 21.07 -7.59
C PRO A 212 1.85 21.26 -7.13
N VAL A 213 2.10 20.91 -5.87
CA VAL A 213 3.43 20.95 -5.26
C VAL A 213 3.96 19.53 -5.18
N ILE A 214 5.19 19.30 -5.64
CA ILE A 214 5.83 17.99 -5.58
C ILE A 214 7.10 18.12 -4.72
N PHE A 215 7.16 17.36 -3.64
CA PHE A 215 8.36 17.15 -2.86
C PHE A 215 9.08 15.93 -3.43
N THR A 216 10.13 16.14 -4.21
CA THR A 216 10.84 15.02 -4.80
C THR A 216 11.64 14.28 -3.74
N TRP A 217 11.85 12.97 -3.92
CA TRP A 217 12.52 12.16 -2.90
C TRP A 217 13.95 12.64 -2.58
N TYR A 218 14.61 13.34 -3.50
CA TYR A 218 15.94 13.91 -3.29
C TYR A 218 15.94 15.13 -2.36
N GLU A 219 14.80 15.81 -2.22
CA GLU A 219 14.63 17.00 -1.37
C GLU A 219 13.97 16.65 -0.03
N VAL A 220 13.50 15.41 0.13
CA VAL A 220 12.94 14.91 1.39
C VAL A 220 14.06 14.25 2.19
N SER A 221 14.47 14.93 3.26
CA SER A 221 15.55 14.48 4.15
C SER A 221 15.08 13.48 5.21
N LYS A 222 13.82 13.60 5.64
CA LYS A 222 13.27 12.84 6.77
C LYS A 222 11.76 12.71 6.62
N TRP A 223 11.22 11.61 7.14
CA TRP A 223 9.78 11.46 7.36
C TRP A 223 9.49 10.82 8.73
N VAL A 224 8.40 11.27 9.34
CA VAL A 224 7.97 10.85 10.68
C VAL A 224 6.52 10.44 10.64
N LEU A 225 6.20 9.30 11.25
CA LEU A 225 4.84 8.89 11.53
C LEU A 225 4.58 9.06 13.03
N ASN A 226 3.60 9.88 13.39
CA ASN A 226 2.97 9.87 14.70
C ASN A 226 1.65 9.10 14.58
N LYS A 227 1.59 7.91 15.21
CA LYS A 227 0.43 7.02 15.15
C LYS A 227 -0.76 7.54 15.96
N GLU A 228 -0.51 8.13 17.14
CA GLU A 228 -1.57 8.64 18.01
C GLU A 228 -2.32 9.80 17.35
N ASP A 229 -1.58 10.71 16.73
CA ASP A 229 -2.14 11.88 16.03
C ASP A 229 -2.48 11.63 14.57
N THR A 230 -2.25 10.41 14.08
CA THR A 230 -2.43 9.98 12.68
C THR A 230 -1.82 10.98 11.70
N THR A 231 -0.56 11.34 11.93
CA THR A 231 0.13 12.41 11.21
C THR A 231 1.42 11.90 10.59
N VAL A 232 1.62 12.20 9.32
CA VAL A 232 2.89 12.00 8.61
C VAL A 232 3.52 13.37 8.37
N THR A 233 4.76 13.56 8.84
CA THR A 233 5.52 14.79 8.60
C THR A 233 6.65 14.49 7.64
N LEU A 234 6.76 15.28 6.58
CA LEU A 234 7.89 15.26 5.65
C LEU A 234 8.77 16.48 5.92
N THR A 235 10.06 16.28 6.12
CA THR A 235 11.01 17.37 6.26
C THR A 235 11.67 17.65 4.90
N TYR A 236 11.26 18.76 4.29
CA TYR A 236 11.69 19.21 2.98
C TYR A 236 12.90 20.17 3.09
N ALA A 237 13.91 19.92 2.26
CA ALA A 237 15.12 20.74 2.13
C ALA A 237 15.48 20.87 0.63
N PRO A 238 15.03 21.93 -0.06
CA PRO A 238 15.27 22.10 -1.50
C PRO A 238 16.74 22.35 -1.87
N GLU A 239 17.52 22.94 -0.95
CA GLU A 239 18.92 23.30 -1.15
C GLU A 239 19.74 23.00 0.11
N ASP A 240 21.06 22.85 -0.05
CA ASP A 240 22.00 22.37 0.98
C ASP A 240 22.08 23.25 2.24
N ASN A 241 21.57 24.49 2.19
CA ASN A 241 21.49 25.43 3.32
C ASN A 241 20.08 26.02 3.52
N ALA A 242 19.07 25.45 2.87
CA ALA A 242 17.70 25.92 3.03
C ALA A 242 17.18 25.60 4.44
N VAL A 243 16.35 26.48 4.98
CA VAL A 243 15.61 26.19 6.21
C VAL A 243 14.75 24.97 5.95
N HIS A 244 14.98 23.90 6.70
CA HIS A 244 14.14 22.71 6.67
C HIS A 244 12.69 23.12 6.92
N ALA A 245 11.81 22.74 6.01
CA ALA A 245 10.38 22.96 6.13
C ALA A 245 9.70 21.63 6.46
N ASP A 246 9.07 21.58 7.63
CA ASP A 246 8.22 20.45 7.98
C ASP A 246 6.86 20.62 7.31
N VAL A 247 6.39 19.53 6.71
CA VAL A 247 5.10 19.42 6.03
C VAL A 247 4.27 18.38 6.78
N PRO A 248 3.61 18.75 7.89
CA PRO A 248 2.80 17.84 8.68
C PRO A 248 1.41 17.64 8.05
N LEU A 249 1.10 16.39 7.70
CA LEU A 249 -0.14 15.97 7.05
C LEU A 249 -0.90 15.00 7.97
N LYS A 250 -2.10 15.38 8.40
CA LYS A 250 -3.00 14.54 9.19
C LYS A 250 -3.98 13.80 8.29
N THR A 251 -4.10 12.49 8.49
CA THR A 251 -4.99 11.60 7.74
C THR A 251 -5.25 10.32 8.54
N ASP A 252 -6.44 9.74 8.44
CA ASP A 252 -6.75 8.43 9.00
C ASP A 252 -6.00 7.28 8.30
N GLN A 253 -5.37 7.57 7.16
CA GLN A 253 -4.57 6.64 6.37
C GLN A 253 -3.05 6.81 6.61
N ALA A 254 -2.63 7.38 7.75
CA ALA A 254 -1.22 7.72 8.00
C ALA A 254 -0.27 6.51 7.92
N GLU A 255 -0.72 5.33 8.38
CA GLU A 255 0.07 4.10 8.27
C GLU A 255 0.19 3.62 6.82
N LEU A 256 -0.89 3.70 6.05
CA LEU A 256 -0.89 3.38 4.62
C LEU A 256 0.00 4.36 3.83
N PHE A 257 -0.04 5.64 4.18
CA PHE A 257 0.81 6.68 3.60
C PHE A 257 2.28 6.32 3.79
N LEU A 258 2.71 6.08 5.04
CA LEU A 258 4.07 5.66 5.31
C LEU A 258 4.45 4.38 4.54
N ALA A 259 3.56 3.37 4.51
CA ALA A 259 3.82 2.15 3.75
C ALA A 259 4.06 2.44 2.26
N GLY A 260 3.30 3.37 1.67
CA GLY A 260 3.49 3.84 0.31
C GLY A 260 4.83 4.52 0.09
N ILE A 261 5.25 5.40 1.02
CA ILE A 261 6.59 6.04 0.99
C ILE A 261 7.67 4.97 0.93
N LEU A 262 7.65 4.02 1.88
CA LEU A 262 8.66 2.98 1.99
C LEU A 262 8.72 2.06 0.75
N GLU A 263 7.56 1.76 0.15
CA GLU A 263 7.52 0.97 -1.09
C GLU A 263 8.14 1.73 -2.28
N MET A 264 7.85 3.03 -2.43
CA MET A 264 8.43 3.84 -3.51
C MET A 264 9.95 3.96 -3.36
N ILE A 265 10.44 4.17 -2.15
CA ILE A 265 11.88 4.17 -1.86
C ILE A 265 12.51 2.81 -2.20
N ARG A 266 11.86 1.70 -1.83
CA ARG A 266 12.33 0.35 -2.17
C ARG A 266 12.40 0.11 -3.68
N LEU A 267 11.46 0.66 -4.45
CA LEU A 267 11.47 0.57 -5.91
C LEU A 267 12.64 1.37 -6.50
N LEU A 268 12.87 2.59 -6.02
CA LEU A 268 14.00 3.41 -6.45
C LEU A 268 15.34 2.73 -6.15
N GLN A 269 15.50 2.11 -4.97
CA GLN A 269 16.67 1.32 -4.60
C GLN A 269 16.95 0.15 -5.56
N LYS A 270 15.90 -0.47 -6.12
CA LYS A 270 16.04 -1.57 -7.09
C LYS A 270 16.37 -1.08 -8.49
N GLU A 271 15.86 0.08 -8.88
CA GLU A 271 16.09 0.69 -10.19
C GLU A 271 17.49 1.31 -10.29
N ASP A 272 18.00 1.90 -9.21
CA ASP A 272 19.29 2.57 -9.21
C ASP A 272 20.46 1.57 -9.13
N LYS A 273 20.99 1.22 -10.31
CA LYS A 273 22.21 0.42 -10.47
C LYS A 273 23.50 1.25 -10.33
N SER A 274 23.41 2.57 -10.09
CA SER A 274 24.52 3.53 -10.23
C SER A 274 25.11 4.09 -8.93
N GLY A 275 24.62 3.66 -7.75
CA GLY A 275 25.31 3.87 -6.47
C GLY A 275 24.95 5.14 -5.70
N ALA A 276 23.92 5.89 -6.12
CA ALA A 276 23.31 6.93 -5.30
C ALA A 276 22.14 6.30 -4.51
N SER A 277 22.49 5.43 -3.57
CA SER A 277 21.51 4.55 -2.94
C SER A 277 20.55 5.31 -2.03
N PHE A 278 19.28 5.47 -2.44
CA PHE A 278 18.21 5.84 -1.51
C PHE A 278 18.30 4.89 -0.33
N HIS A 279 18.40 5.38 0.90
CA HIS A 279 18.41 4.53 2.09
C HIS A 279 17.35 5.06 3.04
N ALA A 280 16.40 4.20 3.40
CA ALA A 280 15.41 4.51 4.41
C ALA A 280 15.83 3.80 5.69
N ASP A 281 16.58 4.50 6.54
CA ASP A 281 17.03 3.95 7.81
C ASP A 281 16.02 4.37 8.89
N MET A 282 15.38 3.39 9.53
CA MET A 282 14.56 3.64 10.70
C MET A 282 15.50 3.91 11.87
N ILE A 283 15.45 5.11 12.42
CA ILE A 283 16.44 5.56 13.40
C ILE A 283 15.91 5.41 14.82
N THR A 284 14.65 5.76 15.04
CA THR A 284 14.05 5.71 16.37
C THR A 284 12.58 5.31 16.29
N VAL A 285 12.18 4.50 17.26
CA VAL A 285 10.79 4.34 17.67
C VAL A 285 10.72 4.92 19.08
N SER A 286 10.01 6.02 19.22
CA SER A 286 9.84 6.71 20.49
C SER A 286 8.82 5.99 21.37
N PRO A 287 8.85 6.19 22.71
CA PRO A 287 7.88 5.58 23.62
C PRO A 287 6.41 5.97 23.37
N ASP A 288 6.19 7.12 22.70
CA ASP A 288 4.88 7.62 22.27
C ASP A 288 4.38 6.96 20.96
N GLY A 289 5.08 5.92 20.48
CA GLY A 289 4.74 5.22 19.24
C GLY A 289 5.10 5.99 17.97
N SER A 290 5.68 7.19 18.07
CA SER A 290 6.21 7.89 16.91
C SER A 290 7.42 7.15 16.36
N SER A 291 7.50 7.08 15.03
CA SER A 291 8.57 6.38 14.33
C SER A 291 9.22 7.35 13.34
N VAL A 292 10.54 7.33 13.31
CA VAL A 292 11.35 8.29 12.55
C VAL A 292 12.24 7.54 11.57
N TRP A 293 12.24 8.02 10.32
CA TRP A 293 13.13 7.55 9.27
C TRP A 293 13.89 8.72 8.67
N GLU A 294 15.17 8.51 8.38
CA GLU A 294 15.97 9.44 7.58
C GLU A 294 16.27 8.85 6.22
N ASN A 295 16.41 9.75 5.25
CA ASN A 295 16.82 9.43 3.91
C ASN A 295 18.34 9.54 3.78
N GLY A 296 19.05 8.42 3.82
CA GLY A 296 20.52 8.36 3.71
C GLY A 296 21.09 8.78 2.36
N LEU A 297 20.25 9.10 1.37
CA LEU A 297 20.68 9.72 0.12
C LEU A 297 20.93 11.22 0.25
N TYR A 298 20.57 11.83 1.38
CA TYR A 298 21.05 13.15 1.70
C TYR A 298 22.58 13.11 1.60
N ASN A 299 23.14 13.84 0.63
CA ASN A 299 24.55 13.81 0.35
C ASN A 299 25.25 14.99 1.07
N PRO A 300 25.79 14.80 2.29
CA PRO A 300 26.52 15.85 2.99
C PRO A 300 27.80 16.29 2.26
N SER A 301 28.26 15.58 1.22
CA SER A 301 29.42 16.01 0.41
C SER A 301 29.07 17.05 -0.67
N LYS A 302 27.79 17.45 -0.80
CA LYS A 302 27.40 18.73 -1.42
C LYS A 302 27.30 19.88 -0.39
N ALA A 303 27.28 19.60 0.91
CA ALA A 303 27.38 20.60 1.97
C ALA A 303 28.83 21.11 2.22
N SER A 304 29.79 20.79 1.33
CA SER A 304 31.17 21.28 1.42
C SER A 304 31.91 21.37 0.07
N ARG A 305 31.20 21.68 -1.03
CA ARG A 305 31.83 22.17 -2.27
C ARG A 305 31.10 23.36 -2.86
#